data_AF-G3XVS7-F1
#
_entry.id   AF-G3XVS7-F1
#
_cell.length_a   1.000
_cell.length_b   1.000
_cell.length_c   1.000
_cell.angle_alpha   90.00
_cell.angle_beta   90.00
_cell.angle_gamma   90.00
#
_symmetry.space_group_name_H-M   'P 1'
#
loop_
_entity.id
_entity.type
_entity.pdbx_description
1 polymer ?
#
loop_
_entity_poly.entity_id
_entity_poly.type
_entity_poly.pdbx_seq_one_letter_code
_entity_poly.pdbx_strand_id
1 'polypeptide(L)'
;LEAKYTESKTGLDEPFGDGPWTFSNGLSNTFRVETFNVNSPGTVESFFIQGGLRWQNLKLLTEGSVRICQAGIRSQNDRTAVDKLPGYFESSNNLYNEIWALGPRTVQQACIAADTAPSTWEVTGDGVYLRGQQPAQSVAGASFSNYTMTFQTNIVRGGTGWKHSVCLDGAKRDRLVWSGDFVHTYRVIQSSTYRSDFITGSLEYWIGRQAPDSSQYAGYFSMSPAMGQSAKYVDTYASFGLLDYQLFLLNVFAGHYRNSGDKAFVTKHWAKIKKGQSITGSAWAILAGVANATQAESSLAALSSLRLGIGYKTTSSVANASSTNLAPFLTGFLLEAIMQESRNSPSSSKARTTAIGVLLDQLWAAMVTQNEYYTGTTWEYLYPDGRPGLDFYTSHAHPWAAAPTYVFSEYVLGVQATSAGFSEWEFRPAMLDVNLSWARGRVPTPQGPIQASWQLNETSVQLSVCGPSGTEGV
;
A
#
# COMPACT_ATOMS: atom_id res chain seq x y z
N LEU A 1 -14.75 17.32 22.24
CA LEU A 1 -14.14 15.97 22.25
C LEU A 1 -13.40 15.78 20.94
N GLU A 2 -12.10 15.55 20.97
CA GLU A 2 -11.31 15.17 19.81
C GLU A 2 -11.27 13.63 19.70
N ALA A 3 -11.43 13.11 18.50
CA ALA A 3 -11.26 11.71 18.18
C ALA A 3 -10.19 11.55 17.11
N LYS A 4 -9.18 10.72 17.38
CA LYS A 4 -8.14 10.32 16.41
C LYS A 4 -8.31 8.86 16.03
N TYR A 5 -7.98 8.54 14.77
CA TYR A 5 -8.18 7.21 14.18
C TYR A 5 -6.86 6.72 13.56
N THR A 6 -6.53 5.44 13.75
CA THR A 6 -5.32 4.85 13.15
C THR A 6 -5.41 3.32 13.00
N GLU A 7 -4.74 2.77 11.98
CA GLU A 7 -4.50 1.33 11.85
C GLU A 7 -3.40 0.84 12.82
N SER A 8 -2.31 1.58 12.93
CA SER A 8 -1.18 1.26 13.82
C SER A 8 -1.26 2.03 15.13
N LYS A 9 -0.88 1.41 16.25
CA LYS A 9 -0.96 2.08 17.57
C LYS A 9 -0.13 3.35 17.64
N THR A 10 1.02 3.38 16.97
CA THR A 10 1.95 4.52 16.90
C THR A 10 1.32 5.77 16.29
N GLY A 11 0.33 5.62 15.39
CA GLY A 11 -0.38 6.78 14.84
C GLY A 11 -1.17 7.59 15.87
N LEU A 12 -1.49 7.04 17.05
CA LEU A 12 -2.21 7.78 18.10
C LEU A 12 -1.39 8.95 18.68
N ASP A 13 -0.07 8.85 18.63
CA ASP A 13 0.86 9.87 19.15
C ASP A 13 1.02 11.04 18.18
N GLU A 14 0.62 10.87 16.92
CA GLU A 14 0.72 11.89 15.89
C GLU A 14 -0.42 12.92 15.99
N PRO A 15 -0.21 14.19 15.56
CA PRO A 15 -1.23 15.23 15.61
C PRO A 15 -2.53 14.89 14.87
N PHE A 16 -2.43 14.08 13.81
CA PHE A 16 -3.50 13.78 12.85
C PHE A 16 -3.76 12.27 12.70
N GLY A 17 -3.44 11.45 13.70
CA GLY A 17 -3.58 10.00 13.56
C GLY A 17 -2.61 9.45 12.50
N ASP A 18 -3.10 8.56 11.63
CA ASP A 18 -2.40 8.10 10.42
C ASP A 18 -2.75 8.90 9.15
N GLY A 19 -3.26 10.14 9.28
CA GLY A 19 -3.46 11.10 8.18
C GLY A 19 -2.60 12.39 8.29
N PRO A 20 -2.50 13.25 7.25
CA PRO A 20 -3.28 13.22 6.03
C PRO A 20 -2.70 12.35 4.92
N TRP A 21 -3.58 11.60 4.24
CA TRP A 21 -3.21 10.90 3.00
C TRP A 21 -3.13 11.88 1.83
N THR A 22 -2.16 11.67 0.95
CA THR A 22 -1.80 12.61 -0.13
C THR A 22 -2.51 12.35 -1.46
N PHE A 23 -3.38 11.33 -1.55
CA PHE A 23 -3.98 10.92 -2.82
C PHE A 23 -5.51 10.93 -2.77
N SER A 24 -6.09 11.97 -3.37
CA SER A 24 -7.52 12.18 -3.66
C SER A 24 -8.44 12.61 -2.52
N ASN A 25 -9.43 13.45 -2.87
CA ASN A 25 -10.73 13.50 -2.19
C ASN A 25 -11.28 12.09 -2.22
N GLY A 26 -11.61 11.57 -1.04
CA GLY A 26 -12.39 10.36 -0.91
C GLY A 26 -13.57 10.63 0.00
N LEU A 27 -14.43 9.62 0.11
CA LEU A 27 -15.54 9.59 1.06
C LEU A 27 -15.05 9.63 2.52
N SER A 28 -13.72 9.55 2.72
CA SER A 28 -13.05 9.41 4.00
C SER A 28 -12.42 10.69 4.55
N ASN A 29 -12.34 10.76 5.88
CA ASN A 29 -11.71 11.85 6.61
C ASN A 29 -10.20 11.81 6.38
N THR A 30 -9.72 12.65 5.47
CA THR A 30 -8.30 12.71 5.14
C THR A 30 -7.44 12.99 6.37
N PHE A 31 -7.89 13.84 7.29
CA PHE A 31 -7.09 14.26 8.44
C PHE A 31 -7.05 13.25 9.58
N ARG A 32 -7.88 12.21 9.55
CA ARG A 32 -7.92 11.12 10.55
C ARG A 32 -8.00 11.58 12.01
N VAL A 33 -8.49 12.81 12.17
CA VAL A 33 -8.87 13.46 13.41
C VAL A 33 -10.18 14.20 13.19
N GLU A 34 -11.03 14.22 14.20
CA GLU A 34 -12.28 14.96 14.20
C GLU A 34 -12.53 15.59 15.56
N THR A 35 -13.15 16.77 15.58
CA THR A 35 -13.52 17.43 16.82
C THR A 35 -15.03 17.61 16.91
N PHE A 36 -15.64 16.87 17.83
CA PHE A 36 -17.06 16.95 18.18
C PHE A 36 -17.30 18.03 19.23
N ASN A 37 -18.28 18.89 18.96
CA ASN A 37 -18.79 19.84 19.93
C ASN A 37 -19.90 19.18 20.76
N VAL A 38 -19.58 18.74 21.98
CA VAL A 38 -20.49 17.97 22.84
C VAL A 38 -21.08 18.91 23.89
N ASN A 39 -22.26 19.46 23.62
CA ASN A 39 -22.92 20.46 24.48
C ASN A 39 -24.12 19.90 25.24
N SER A 40 -24.60 18.71 24.89
CA SER A 40 -25.73 18.03 25.51
C SER A 40 -25.56 16.51 25.43
N PRO A 41 -26.23 15.73 26.30
CA PRO A 41 -26.29 14.28 26.15
C PRO A 41 -26.83 13.86 24.78
N GLY A 42 -26.23 12.83 24.18
CA GLY A 42 -26.65 12.29 22.89
C GLY A 42 -25.56 11.49 22.19
N THR A 43 -25.90 10.92 21.03
CA THR A 43 -24.97 10.22 20.15
C THR A 43 -24.28 11.23 19.24
N VAL A 44 -22.95 11.17 19.17
CA VAL A 44 -22.15 11.90 18.18
C VAL A 44 -21.50 10.89 17.24
N GLU A 45 -21.50 11.20 15.95
CA GLU A 45 -20.92 10.34 14.91
C GLU A 45 -20.08 11.19 13.94
N SER A 46 -18.98 10.62 13.49
CA SER A 46 -18.19 11.17 12.38
C SER A 46 -19.02 11.32 11.12
N PHE A 47 -18.95 12.48 10.48
CA PHE A 47 -19.61 12.68 9.19
C PHE A 47 -18.93 11.90 8.06
N PHE A 48 -17.59 11.99 8.00
CA PHE A 48 -16.81 11.30 6.98
C PHE A 48 -16.49 9.87 7.40
N ILE A 49 -16.37 8.98 6.42
CA ILE A 49 -15.85 7.62 6.63
C ILE A 49 -14.46 7.75 7.23
N GLN A 50 -14.12 7.02 8.28
CA GLN A 50 -12.74 7.10 8.76
C GLN A 50 -11.81 6.29 7.85
N GLY A 51 -12.26 5.15 7.31
CA GLY A 51 -11.43 4.18 6.56
C GLY A 51 -11.10 2.99 7.46
N GLY A 52 -10.09 2.19 7.11
CA GLY A 52 -9.58 1.14 7.99
C GLY A 52 -9.08 1.73 9.31
N LEU A 53 -9.45 1.16 10.45
CA LEU A 53 -8.95 1.56 11.76
C LEU A 53 -8.97 0.40 12.76
N ARG A 54 -7.99 0.41 13.68
CA ARG A 54 -7.91 -0.52 14.82
C ARG A 54 -7.92 0.23 16.14
N TRP A 55 -7.34 1.44 16.16
CA TRP A 55 -7.22 2.25 17.36
C TRP A 55 -7.96 3.57 17.21
N GLN A 56 -8.62 3.97 18.31
CA GLN A 56 -9.27 5.27 18.46
C GLN A 56 -8.80 5.90 19.77
N ASN A 57 -8.37 7.16 19.73
CA ASN A 57 -8.06 7.96 20.92
C ASN A 57 -9.09 9.08 21.07
N LEU A 58 -9.68 9.20 22.24
CA LEU A 58 -10.67 10.22 22.58
C LEU A 58 -10.07 11.18 23.62
N LYS A 59 -9.85 12.43 23.22
CA LYS A 59 -9.28 13.48 24.06
C LYS A 59 -10.29 14.58 24.34
N LEU A 60 -10.56 14.84 25.62
CA LEU A 60 -11.33 16.03 25.99
C LEU A 60 -10.42 17.26 25.88
N LEU A 61 -10.80 18.22 25.03
CA LEU A 61 -10.00 19.42 24.74
C LEU A 61 -10.28 20.59 25.71
N THR A 62 -11.36 20.50 26.48
CA THR A 62 -11.84 21.55 27.37
C THR A 62 -11.81 21.07 28.82
N GLU A 63 -11.86 22.00 29.77
CA GLU A 63 -12.11 21.66 31.16
C GLU A 63 -13.51 21.05 31.33
N GLY A 64 -13.67 20.20 32.35
CA GLY A 64 -14.92 19.48 32.65
C GLY A 64 -14.81 17.98 32.47
N SER A 65 -15.95 17.31 32.36
CA SER A 65 -16.02 15.86 32.20
C SER A 65 -17.10 15.45 31.19
N VAL A 66 -16.86 14.36 30.49
CA VAL A 66 -17.81 13.71 29.59
C VAL A 66 -17.91 12.24 30.02
N ARG A 67 -19.14 11.73 30.15
CA ARG A 67 -19.39 10.31 30.38
C ARG A 67 -19.67 9.63 29.05
N ILE A 68 -18.83 8.66 28.68
CA ILE A 68 -19.04 7.82 27.50
C ILE A 68 -19.71 6.52 27.95
N CYS A 69 -20.99 6.36 27.61
CA CYS A 69 -21.75 5.15 27.93
C CYS A 69 -21.49 4.02 26.92
N GLN A 70 -21.24 4.38 25.66
CA GLN A 70 -20.94 3.46 24.57
C GLN A 70 -20.03 4.16 23.55
N ALA A 71 -19.08 3.41 23.00
CA ALA A 71 -18.28 3.79 21.85
C ALA A 71 -18.21 2.59 20.89
N GLY A 72 -18.18 2.83 19.59
CA GLY A 72 -18.16 1.78 18.60
C GLY A 72 -17.99 2.29 17.18
N ILE A 73 -17.81 1.35 16.25
CA ILE A 73 -17.64 1.63 14.82
C ILE A 73 -18.91 1.16 14.10
N ARG A 74 -19.53 2.06 13.33
CA ARG A 74 -20.58 1.69 12.38
C ARG A 74 -19.92 1.33 11.05
N SER A 75 -19.64 0.03 10.86
CA SER A 75 -19.13 -0.47 9.59
C SER A 75 -20.28 -0.73 8.62
N GLN A 76 -20.14 -0.24 7.39
CA GLN A 76 -21.06 -0.52 6.27
C GLN A 76 -20.57 -1.71 5.41
N ASN A 77 -19.42 -2.28 5.77
CA ASN A 77 -18.81 -3.37 5.03
C ASN A 77 -19.41 -4.73 5.45
N ASP A 78 -19.29 -5.72 4.57
CA ASP A 78 -19.66 -7.11 4.90
C ASP A 78 -18.84 -7.61 6.09
N ARG A 79 -19.52 -8.30 7.01
CA ARG A 79 -18.94 -8.90 8.23
C ARG A 79 -19.37 -10.35 8.41
N THR A 80 -19.87 -10.96 7.34
CA THR A 80 -20.22 -12.37 7.31
C THR A 80 -19.03 -13.18 7.79
N ALA A 81 -19.26 -14.05 8.78
CA ALA A 81 -18.21 -14.89 9.31
C ALA A 81 -17.60 -15.74 8.18
N VAL A 82 -16.29 -15.93 8.23
CA VAL A 82 -15.51 -16.55 7.14
C VAL A 82 -16.03 -17.96 6.79
N ASP A 83 -16.51 -18.71 7.79
CA ASP A 83 -17.11 -20.04 7.63
C ASP A 83 -18.52 -20.02 7.01
N LYS A 84 -19.16 -18.84 6.92
CA LYS A 84 -20.48 -18.60 6.29
C LYS A 84 -20.39 -17.98 4.91
N LEU A 85 -19.20 -17.60 4.44
CA LEU A 85 -19.01 -17.08 3.09
C LEU A 85 -19.29 -18.16 2.02
N PRO A 86 -19.65 -17.78 0.79
CA PRO A 86 -19.87 -18.74 -0.29
C PRO A 86 -18.66 -19.65 -0.58
N GLY A 87 -17.44 -19.10 -0.49
CA GLY A 87 -16.20 -19.86 -0.54
C GLY A 87 -15.62 -20.15 0.84
N TYR A 88 -14.94 -21.29 0.97
CA TYR A 88 -14.33 -21.71 2.24
C TYR A 88 -13.21 -22.71 2.04
N PHE A 89 -12.21 -22.66 2.92
CA PHE A 89 -11.11 -23.61 3.00
C PHE A 89 -10.81 -23.92 4.46
N GLU A 90 -10.48 -25.19 4.72
CA GLU A 90 -10.02 -25.69 6.01
C GLU A 90 -9.06 -26.86 5.78
N SER A 91 -8.08 -27.01 6.66
CA SER A 91 -7.04 -28.03 6.58
C SER A 91 -6.63 -28.53 7.95
N SER A 92 -5.80 -29.57 7.96
CA SER A 92 -5.18 -30.12 9.16
C SER A 92 -4.27 -29.14 9.93
N ASN A 93 -3.95 -27.98 9.34
CA ASN A 93 -3.09 -26.97 9.94
C ASN A 93 -3.89 -25.70 10.25
N ASN A 94 -4.14 -25.45 11.54
CA ASN A 94 -4.87 -24.26 12.01
C ASN A 94 -4.20 -22.94 11.60
N LEU A 95 -2.86 -22.92 11.49
CA LEU A 95 -2.14 -21.74 11.00
C LEU A 95 -2.55 -21.41 9.56
N TYR A 96 -2.66 -22.43 8.71
CA TYR A 96 -3.05 -22.24 7.31
C TYR A 96 -4.52 -21.84 7.19
N ASN A 97 -5.37 -22.34 8.09
CA ASN A 97 -6.77 -21.94 8.15
C ASN A 97 -6.89 -20.43 8.49
N GLU A 98 -6.11 -19.93 9.45
CA GLU A 98 -6.08 -18.49 9.76
C GLU A 98 -5.43 -17.65 8.65
N ILE A 99 -4.35 -18.13 8.03
CA ILE A 99 -3.71 -17.44 6.88
C ILE A 99 -4.72 -17.31 5.73
N TRP A 100 -5.47 -18.37 5.43
CA TRP A 100 -6.52 -18.33 4.41
C TRP A 100 -7.58 -17.29 4.74
N ALA A 101 -8.02 -17.25 6.00
CA ALA A 101 -9.08 -16.37 6.49
C ALA A 101 -8.72 -14.88 6.46
N LEU A 102 -7.43 -14.52 6.42
CA LEU A 102 -7.00 -13.12 6.30
C LEU A 102 -7.51 -12.49 4.99
N GLY A 103 -7.48 -13.20 3.87
CA GLY A 103 -7.86 -12.62 2.57
C GLY A 103 -9.33 -12.23 2.49
N PRO A 104 -10.30 -13.13 2.78
CA PRO A 104 -11.71 -12.78 2.80
C PRO A 104 -12.03 -11.63 3.75
N ARG A 105 -11.44 -11.62 4.96
CA ARG A 105 -11.59 -10.50 5.91
C ARG A 105 -11.03 -9.20 5.34
N THR A 106 -9.91 -9.25 4.63
CA THR A 106 -9.29 -8.07 4.01
C THR A 106 -10.14 -7.52 2.87
N VAL A 107 -10.65 -8.39 2.00
CA VAL A 107 -11.55 -8.00 0.91
C VAL A 107 -12.84 -7.40 1.46
N GLN A 108 -13.42 -8.00 2.50
CA GLN A 108 -14.57 -7.44 3.21
C GLN A 108 -14.29 -6.01 3.71
N GLN A 109 -13.07 -5.69 4.15
CA GLN A 109 -12.72 -4.33 4.59
C GLN A 109 -12.36 -3.38 3.43
N ALA A 110 -11.74 -3.88 2.37
CA ALA A 110 -11.24 -3.06 1.27
C ALA A 110 -12.28 -2.78 0.18
N CYS A 111 -13.32 -3.62 0.07
CA CYS A 111 -14.39 -3.47 -0.92
C CYS A 111 -15.63 -2.84 -0.30
N ILE A 112 -16.10 -1.76 -0.91
CA ILE A 112 -17.29 -1.02 -0.48
C ILE A 112 -18.46 -1.43 -1.39
N ALA A 113 -19.61 -1.73 -0.81
CA ALA A 113 -20.81 -2.07 -1.56
C ALA A 113 -21.35 -0.87 -2.36
N ALA A 114 -22.12 -1.15 -3.41
CA ALA A 114 -22.84 -0.10 -4.12
C ALA A 114 -23.76 0.66 -3.15
N ASP A 115 -23.88 1.97 -3.36
CA ASP A 115 -24.78 2.87 -2.63
C ASP A 115 -24.57 2.97 -1.10
N THR A 116 -23.50 2.39 -0.54
CA THR A 116 -23.15 2.57 0.88
C THR A 116 -22.26 3.80 1.13
N ALA A 117 -21.70 4.36 0.05
CA ALA A 117 -20.91 5.58 -0.01
C ALA A 117 -21.66 6.88 0.37
N PRO A 118 -21.48 7.60 1.50
CA PRO A 118 -22.22 8.84 1.73
C PRO A 118 -21.67 9.99 0.86
N SER A 119 -22.52 10.93 0.43
CA SER A 119 -22.07 12.14 -0.26
C SER A 119 -21.13 12.96 0.65
N THR A 120 -20.00 13.42 0.12
CA THR A 120 -19.10 14.33 0.84
C THR A 120 -19.59 15.79 0.81
N TRP A 121 -20.61 16.07 0.00
CA TRP A 121 -21.21 17.40 -0.18
C TRP A 121 -22.64 17.41 0.34
N GLU A 122 -23.00 18.49 1.04
CA GLU A 122 -24.38 18.76 1.41
C GLU A 122 -24.91 19.93 0.60
N VAL A 123 -25.93 19.68 -0.20
CA VAL A 123 -26.63 20.72 -0.96
C VAL A 123 -27.76 21.26 -0.10
N THR A 124 -27.75 22.58 0.13
CA THR A 124 -28.74 23.30 0.91
C THR A 124 -29.40 24.38 0.05
N GLY A 125 -30.46 25.02 0.55
CA GLY A 125 -31.09 26.16 -0.13
C GLY A 125 -30.16 27.36 -0.32
N ASP A 126 -29.11 27.47 0.50
CA ASP A 126 -28.13 28.55 0.49
C ASP A 126 -26.86 28.23 -0.32
N GLY A 127 -26.75 27.02 -0.88
CA GLY A 127 -25.60 26.55 -1.64
C GLY A 127 -25.02 25.21 -1.16
N VAL A 128 -23.77 24.92 -1.54
CA VAL A 128 -23.09 23.66 -1.19
C VAL A 128 -22.22 23.86 0.05
N TYR A 129 -22.51 23.10 1.10
CA TYR A 129 -21.67 23.04 2.29
C TYR A 129 -20.55 22.01 2.08
N LEU A 130 -19.30 22.51 2.07
CA LEU A 130 -18.09 21.72 1.93
C LEU A 130 -17.34 21.68 3.27
N ARG A 131 -17.29 20.51 3.90
CA ARG A 131 -16.44 20.30 5.08
C ARG A 131 -14.96 20.25 4.67
N GLY A 132 -14.08 20.67 5.59
CA GLY A 132 -12.63 20.70 5.34
C GLY A 132 -12.06 19.32 5.00
N GLN A 133 -11.59 19.17 3.75
CA GLN A 133 -10.91 18.00 3.20
C GLN A 133 -9.81 18.48 2.23
N GLN A 134 -8.86 17.61 1.85
CA GLN A 134 -7.94 17.97 0.77
C GLN A 134 -8.75 18.20 -0.52
N PRO A 135 -8.48 19.28 -1.29
CA PRO A 135 -9.14 19.50 -2.56
C PRO A 135 -8.76 18.39 -3.55
N ALA A 136 -9.72 17.98 -4.39
CA ALA A 136 -9.43 17.12 -5.53
C ALA A 136 -9.93 17.75 -6.82
N GLN A 137 -9.20 17.42 -7.89
CA GLN A 137 -9.56 17.77 -9.24
C GLN A 137 -10.61 16.77 -9.74
N SER A 138 -11.73 17.26 -10.25
CA SER A 138 -12.69 16.39 -10.95
C SER A 138 -12.09 15.95 -12.29
N VAL A 139 -12.53 14.82 -12.84
CA VAL A 139 -12.14 14.38 -14.19
C VAL A 139 -12.49 15.45 -15.23
N ALA A 140 -13.62 16.14 -15.06
CA ALA A 140 -14.01 17.27 -15.90
C ALA A 140 -13.03 18.45 -15.84
N GLY A 141 -12.39 18.66 -14.68
CA GLY A 141 -11.36 19.68 -14.47
C GLY A 141 -9.95 19.23 -14.82
N ALA A 142 -9.72 17.95 -15.16
CA ALA A 142 -8.39 17.39 -15.42
C ALA A 142 -7.67 18.05 -16.61
N SER A 143 -8.43 18.56 -17.57
CA SER A 143 -7.95 19.24 -18.78
C SER A 143 -7.94 20.76 -18.66
N PHE A 144 -8.38 21.32 -17.53
CA PHE A 144 -8.43 22.77 -17.36
C PHE A 144 -7.00 23.33 -17.38
N SER A 145 -6.78 24.33 -18.23
CA SER A 145 -5.53 25.07 -18.35
C SER A 145 -5.59 26.35 -17.50
N ASN A 146 -5.06 27.49 -17.95
CA ASN A 146 -5.16 28.73 -17.19
C ASN A 146 -6.62 29.23 -17.19
N TYR A 147 -7.27 29.26 -16.02
CA TYR A 147 -8.61 29.83 -15.83
C TYR A 147 -8.67 30.69 -14.57
N THR A 148 -9.60 31.63 -14.56
CA THR A 148 -9.98 32.39 -13.37
C THR A 148 -11.31 31.85 -12.86
N MET A 149 -11.38 31.51 -11.57
CA MET A 149 -12.61 31.09 -10.91
C MET A 149 -13.01 32.15 -9.88
N THR A 150 -14.29 32.52 -9.87
CA THR A 150 -14.87 33.43 -8.87
C THR A 150 -16.04 32.73 -8.21
N PHE A 151 -16.02 32.68 -6.89
CA PHE A 151 -17.08 32.11 -6.08
C PHE A 151 -17.14 32.87 -4.75
N GLN A 152 -18.31 32.86 -4.13
CA GLN A 152 -18.53 33.41 -2.80
C GLN A 152 -18.39 32.28 -1.79
N THR A 153 -17.74 32.55 -0.66
CA THR A 153 -17.58 31.59 0.44
C THR A 153 -18.27 32.11 1.69
N ASN A 154 -19.04 31.25 2.35
CA ASN A 154 -19.57 31.51 3.69
C ASN A 154 -18.79 30.64 4.69
N ILE A 155 -18.05 31.27 5.61
CA ILE A 155 -17.20 30.56 6.57
C ILE A 155 -18.06 30.14 7.77
N VAL A 156 -18.43 28.87 7.83
CA VAL A 156 -19.23 28.31 8.93
C VAL A 156 -18.36 27.96 10.16
N ARG A 157 -17.11 27.53 9.96
CA ARG A 157 -16.12 27.22 11.03
C ARG A 157 -14.70 27.21 10.46
N GLY A 158 -13.72 27.79 11.17
CA GLY A 158 -12.31 27.79 10.77
C GLY A 158 -11.97 28.95 9.83
N GLY A 159 -11.85 28.69 8.53
CA GLY A 159 -11.50 29.69 7.52
C GLY A 159 -11.50 29.12 6.09
N THR A 160 -11.21 29.98 5.10
CA THR A 160 -10.93 29.61 3.70
C THR A 160 -9.45 29.85 3.41
N GLY A 161 -8.81 28.99 2.60
CA GLY A 161 -7.40 29.12 2.28
C GLY A 161 -7.03 28.52 0.93
N TRP A 162 -6.01 29.09 0.30
CA TRP A 162 -5.49 28.68 -1.01
C TRP A 162 -3.99 28.40 -0.89
N LYS A 163 -3.49 27.44 -1.65
CA LYS A 163 -2.04 27.14 -1.70
C LYS A 163 -1.40 28.00 -2.78
N HIS A 164 -0.28 28.66 -2.45
CA HIS A 164 0.61 29.23 -3.45
C HIS A 164 1.52 28.15 -4.03
N SER A 165 1.77 28.26 -5.32
CA SER A 165 2.71 27.45 -6.07
C SER A 165 4.16 27.83 -5.70
N VAL A 166 4.73 27.18 -4.69
CA VAL A 166 6.14 27.34 -4.31
C VAL A 166 6.90 26.03 -4.45
N CYS A 167 8.18 26.11 -4.80
CA CYS A 167 9.07 24.96 -4.84
C CYS A 167 9.89 24.87 -3.57
N LEU A 168 9.81 23.70 -2.93
CA LEU A 168 10.57 23.36 -1.74
C LEU A 168 11.88 22.68 -2.15
N ASP A 169 12.87 22.68 -1.28
CA ASP A 169 14.08 21.86 -1.39
C ASP A 169 13.75 20.37 -1.61
N GLY A 170 12.75 19.88 -0.88
CA GLY A 170 12.38 18.49 -0.92
C GLY A 170 11.00 18.22 -0.37
N ALA A 171 10.40 17.10 -0.82
CA ALA A 171 9.03 16.75 -0.48
C ALA A 171 8.88 16.01 0.88
N LYS A 172 10.00 15.59 1.52
CA LYS A 172 9.98 14.65 2.67
C LYS A 172 10.39 15.25 4.03
N ARG A 173 11.49 16.01 4.14
CA ARG A 173 11.98 16.63 5.39
C ARG A 173 12.42 18.08 5.11
N ASP A 174 12.39 18.91 6.16
CA ASP A 174 12.67 20.36 6.20
C ASP A 174 11.65 21.20 5.41
N ARG A 175 11.29 20.81 4.17
CA ARG A 175 10.19 21.41 3.38
C ARG A 175 10.31 22.93 3.29
N LEU A 176 11.53 23.43 3.21
CA LEU A 176 11.82 24.86 3.22
C LEU A 176 12.01 25.34 1.79
N VAL A 177 11.85 26.64 1.58
CA VAL A 177 11.91 27.23 0.23
C VAL A 177 13.36 27.64 -0.03
N TRP A 178 14.21 26.68 -0.36
CA TRP A 178 15.65 26.91 -0.56
C TRP A 178 15.93 27.55 -1.94
N SER A 179 16.51 28.74 -1.93
CA SER A 179 16.80 29.48 -3.17
C SER A 179 17.90 28.81 -4.01
N GLY A 180 18.81 28.06 -3.37
CA GLY A 180 19.85 27.28 -4.05
C GLY A 180 19.29 26.10 -4.85
N ASP A 181 18.45 25.27 -4.22
CA ASP A 181 17.78 24.10 -4.82
C ASP A 181 16.85 24.51 -5.97
N PHE A 182 16.33 25.73 -5.88
CA PHE A 182 15.48 26.28 -6.91
C PHE A 182 16.20 26.50 -8.23
N VAL A 183 17.52 26.70 -8.28
CA VAL A 183 18.30 26.82 -9.53
C VAL A 183 18.12 25.60 -10.42
N HIS A 184 18.09 24.41 -9.82
CA HIS A 184 17.79 23.17 -10.54
C HIS A 184 16.29 23.02 -10.77
N THR A 185 15.48 23.35 -9.76
CA THR A 185 14.03 23.16 -9.84
C THR A 185 13.35 24.06 -10.87
N TYR A 186 13.70 25.34 -11.01
CA TYR A 186 13.11 26.24 -12.02
C TYR A 186 13.49 25.83 -13.44
N ARG A 187 14.72 25.34 -13.64
CA ARG A 187 15.19 24.82 -14.94
C ARG A 187 14.54 23.49 -15.25
N VAL A 188 14.41 22.61 -14.27
CA VAL A 188 13.63 21.37 -14.38
C VAL A 188 12.19 21.72 -14.73
N ILE A 189 11.57 22.70 -14.09
CA ILE A 189 10.21 23.15 -14.44
C ILE A 189 10.18 23.70 -15.87
N GLN A 190 11.08 24.62 -16.25
CA GLN A 190 11.16 25.17 -17.61
C GLN A 190 11.45 24.13 -18.70
N SER A 191 12.13 23.03 -18.37
CA SER A 191 12.52 21.99 -19.32
C SER A 191 11.69 20.71 -19.22
N SER A 192 10.78 20.62 -18.25
CA SER A 192 9.87 19.48 -18.07
C SER A 192 8.41 19.92 -17.98
N THR A 193 7.95 20.38 -16.81
CA THR A 193 6.52 20.62 -16.55
C THR A 193 5.98 21.93 -17.11
N TYR A 194 6.86 22.85 -17.51
CA TYR A 194 6.61 24.21 -17.99
C TYR A 194 5.64 25.04 -17.11
N ARG A 195 5.59 24.73 -15.81
CA ARG A 195 4.73 25.41 -14.82
C ARG A 195 5.32 26.74 -14.39
N SER A 196 5.12 27.78 -15.21
CA SER A 196 5.65 29.13 -14.95
C SER A 196 5.14 29.76 -13.65
N ASP A 197 4.00 29.29 -13.13
CA ASP A 197 3.42 29.70 -11.85
C ASP A 197 4.26 29.24 -10.65
N PHE A 198 4.87 28.06 -10.70
CA PHE A 198 5.86 27.63 -9.69
C PHE A 198 7.16 28.43 -9.79
N ILE A 199 7.50 28.89 -11.00
CA ILE A 199 8.70 29.70 -11.24
C ILE A 199 8.53 31.11 -10.65
N THR A 200 7.51 31.82 -11.13
CA THR A 200 7.19 33.19 -10.73
C THR A 200 6.79 33.27 -9.25
N GLY A 201 5.95 32.35 -8.77
CA GLY A 201 5.53 32.30 -7.37
C GLY A 201 6.66 32.05 -6.37
N SER A 202 7.66 31.24 -6.73
CA SER A 202 8.84 31.04 -5.87
C SER A 202 9.80 32.24 -5.93
N LEU A 203 10.02 32.85 -7.11
CA LEU A 203 10.87 34.06 -7.23
C LEU A 203 10.32 35.25 -6.44
N GLU A 204 9.01 35.51 -6.52
CA GLU A 204 8.34 36.55 -5.72
C GLU A 204 8.49 36.30 -4.21
N TYR A 205 8.50 35.03 -3.78
CA TYR A 205 8.67 34.63 -2.39
C TYR A 205 10.06 35.02 -1.81
N TRP A 206 11.15 34.94 -2.59
CA TRP A 206 12.49 35.37 -2.15
C TRP A 206 12.74 36.87 -2.35
N ILE A 207 12.23 37.49 -3.42
CA ILE A 207 12.42 38.93 -3.69
C ILE A 207 11.81 39.78 -2.56
N GLY A 208 10.64 39.41 -2.06
CA GLY A 208 10.03 40.07 -0.90
C GLY A 208 10.79 39.90 0.43
N ARG A 209 11.93 39.19 0.43
CA ARG A 209 12.75 38.84 1.61
C ARG A 209 14.25 39.15 1.40
N GLN A 210 14.57 40.13 0.57
CA GLN A 210 15.93 40.66 0.40
C GLN A 210 16.37 41.40 1.67
N ALA A 211 17.63 41.22 2.08
CA ALA A 211 18.18 41.88 3.25
C ALA A 211 18.27 43.41 3.03
N PRO A 212 17.86 44.23 4.02
CA PRO A 212 17.85 45.68 3.89
C PRO A 212 19.28 46.23 3.83
N ASP A 213 19.46 47.39 3.19
CA ASP A 213 20.77 48.04 2.96
C ASP A 213 21.59 48.30 4.22
N SER A 214 20.93 48.31 5.39
CA SER A 214 21.55 48.46 6.70
C SER A 214 22.12 47.16 7.32
N SER A 215 21.94 46.00 6.68
CA SER A 215 22.46 44.69 7.13
C SER A 215 23.86 44.42 6.56
N GLN A 216 24.67 43.61 7.25
CA GLN A 216 25.94 43.10 6.73
C GLN A 216 25.78 42.21 5.49
N TYR A 217 24.54 41.80 5.18
CA TYR A 217 24.17 41.03 4.00
C TYR A 217 23.33 41.86 3.01
N ALA A 218 23.45 43.20 3.06
CA ALA A 218 22.75 44.12 2.17
C ALA A 218 22.78 43.65 0.70
N GLY A 219 21.59 43.57 0.10
CA GLY A 219 21.43 43.11 -1.29
C GLY A 219 21.40 41.59 -1.48
N TYR A 220 21.70 40.78 -0.45
CA TYR A 220 21.55 39.32 -0.51
C TYR A 220 20.13 38.86 -0.14
N PHE A 221 19.73 37.73 -0.73
CA PHE A 221 18.42 37.09 -0.50
C PHE A 221 18.58 35.90 0.45
N SER A 222 17.53 35.61 1.23
CA SER A 222 17.53 34.47 2.15
C SER A 222 17.76 33.13 1.43
N MET A 223 18.68 32.31 1.96
CA MET A 223 19.00 31.01 1.38
C MET A 223 17.92 29.94 1.65
N SER A 224 17.31 29.95 2.83
CA SER A 224 16.17 29.10 3.16
C SER A 224 15.30 29.78 4.21
N PRO A 225 14.47 30.75 3.80
CA PRO A 225 13.58 31.43 4.72
C PRO A 225 12.56 30.42 5.26
N ALA A 226 12.50 30.29 6.58
CA ALA A 226 11.53 29.40 7.22
C ALA A 226 10.11 29.79 6.82
N MET A 227 9.28 28.80 6.47
CA MET A 227 7.89 29.06 6.10
C MET A 227 7.16 29.70 7.30
N GLY A 228 6.59 30.89 7.09
CA GLY A 228 5.95 31.68 8.16
C GLY A 228 6.85 32.71 8.86
N GLN A 229 8.15 32.80 8.51
CA GLN A 229 9.05 33.81 9.06
C GLN A 229 8.93 35.15 8.29
N SER A 230 8.89 36.26 9.04
CA SER A 230 8.95 37.61 8.47
C SER A 230 10.35 37.91 7.93
N ALA A 231 10.41 38.62 6.78
CA ALA A 231 11.64 39.04 6.09
C ALA A 231 12.66 39.76 6.99
N LYS A 232 12.20 40.32 8.12
CA LYS A 232 12.98 41.14 9.04
C LYS A 232 14.07 40.39 9.84
N TYR A 233 14.12 39.05 9.83
CA TYR A 233 14.92 38.25 10.80
C TYR A 233 15.90 37.23 10.17
N VAL A 234 16.48 37.52 9.00
CA VAL A 234 17.20 36.54 8.17
C VAL A 234 18.62 36.16 8.65
N ASP A 235 19.28 37.03 9.44
CA ASP A 235 20.71 36.89 9.80
C ASP A 235 20.97 35.96 10.99
N THR A 236 19.94 35.34 11.56
CA THR A 236 20.03 34.60 12.82
C THR A 236 20.46 33.12 12.65
N TYR A 237 20.49 32.53 11.43
CA TYR A 237 20.49 31.05 11.25
C TYR A 237 21.53 30.39 10.28
N ALA A 238 22.52 31.12 9.74
CA ALA A 238 23.67 30.66 8.93
C ALA A 238 23.75 29.16 8.46
N SER A 239 23.50 28.84 7.18
CA SER A 239 23.53 27.45 6.64
C SER A 239 24.18 27.38 5.24
N PHE A 240 25.14 26.48 4.91
CA PHE A 240 25.66 26.11 3.54
C PHE A 240 26.53 24.79 3.63
N GLY A 241 26.57 23.84 2.64
CA GLY A 241 27.06 22.43 2.89
C GLY A 241 27.67 21.44 1.83
N LEU A 242 26.94 20.55 1.10
CA LEU A 242 27.47 19.17 0.77
C LEU A 242 27.25 18.51 -0.64
N LEU A 243 28.05 17.45 -0.90
CA LEU A 243 28.64 16.90 -2.15
C LEU A 243 27.79 15.86 -2.96
N ASP A 244 26.59 15.50 -2.51
CA ASP A 244 25.88 14.27 -2.92
C ASP A 244 25.17 14.36 -4.28
N TYR A 245 25.09 15.57 -4.83
CA TYR A 245 24.49 15.90 -6.12
C TYR A 245 25.23 15.26 -7.31
N GLN A 246 26.43 14.73 -7.06
CA GLN A 246 27.26 14.04 -8.05
C GLN A 246 26.69 12.66 -8.45
N LEU A 247 25.84 12.04 -7.61
CA LEU A 247 25.31 10.68 -7.84
C LEU A 247 24.16 10.64 -8.86
N PHE A 248 23.44 11.74 -9.05
CA PHE A 248 22.32 11.84 -10.00
C PHE A 248 22.74 11.78 -11.47
N LEU A 249 24.01 12.10 -11.75
CA LEU A 249 24.61 12.11 -13.07
C LEU A 249 24.64 10.71 -13.74
N LEU A 250 24.66 9.64 -12.95
CA LEU A 250 24.76 8.26 -13.45
C LEU A 250 23.42 7.73 -13.98
N ASN A 251 22.29 8.25 -13.50
CA ASN A 251 20.94 7.86 -13.95
C ASN A 251 20.64 8.41 -15.35
N VAL A 252 21.15 9.61 -15.64
CA VAL A 252 21.04 10.27 -16.95
C VAL A 252 21.70 9.45 -18.05
N PHE A 253 22.78 8.74 -17.72
CA PHE A 253 23.56 7.97 -18.68
C PHE A 253 22.81 6.76 -19.26
N ALA A 254 21.98 6.10 -18.44
CA ALA A 254 21.23 4.89 -18.83
C ALA A 254 20.01 5.22 -19.71
N GLY A 255 19.35 6.35 -19.47
CA GLY A 255 18.21 6.80 -20.27
C GLY A 255 18.60 7.21 -21.69
N HIS A 256 19.78 7.80 -21.86
CA HIS A 256 20.24 8.34 -23.15
C HIS A 256 20.34 7.27 -24.25
N TYR A 257 20.98 6.13 -23.97
CA TYR A 257 21.18 5.07 -24.97
C TYR A 257 19.88 4.45 -25.47
N ARG A 258 18.98 4.19 -24.52
CA ARG A 258 17.74 3.47 -24.78
C ARG A 258 16.84 4.23 -25.75
N ASN A 259 16.97 5.55 -25.74
CA ASN A 259 16.16 6.42 -26.57
C ASN A 259 16.84 6.76 -27.91
N SER A 260 18.17 6.79 -27.98
CA SER A 260 18.89 7.28 -29.16
C SER A 260 19.44 6.20 -30.08
N GLY A 261 19.65 4.97 -29.58
CA GLY A 261 20.35 3.93 -30.33
C GLY A 261 21.85 4.19 -30.52
N ASP A 262 22.43 5.18 -29.82
CA ASP A 262 23.84 5.56 -29.93
C ASP A 262 24.79 4.50 -29.34
N LYS A 263 25.11 3.52 -30.18
CA LYS A 263 26.00 2.40 -29.84
C LYS A 263 27.45 2.84 -29.62
N ALA A 264 27.93 3.93 -30.23
CA ALA A 264 29.31 4.38 -30.03
C ALA A 264 29.49 4.96 -28.62
N PHE A 265 28.51 5.72 -28.14
CA PHE A 265 28.49 6.31 -26.81
C PHE A 265 28.41 5.25 -25.70
N VAL A 266 27.55 4.24 -25.86
CA VAL A 266 27.43 3.18 -24.83
C VAL A 266 28.59 2.23 -24.81
N THR A 267 29.13 1.85 -25.96
CA THR A 267 30.24 0.89 -26.01
C THR A 267 31.51 1.46 -25.36
N LYS A 268 31.71 2.78 -25.43
CA LYS A 268 32.80 3.49 -24.71
C LYS A 268 32.69 3.42 -23.18
N HIS A 269 31.50 3.18 -22.60
CA HIS A 269 31.23 3.32 -21.16
C HIS A 269 30.57 2.09 -20.49
N TRP A 270 30.36 1.00 -21.23
CA TRP A 270 29.52 -0.17 -20.89
C TRP A 270 29.98 -1.04 -19.69
N ALA A 271 31.27 -1.09 -19.37
CA ALA A 271 31.80 -1.96 -18.29
C ALA A 271 31.23 -1.60 -16.90
N LYS A 272 30.73 -0.38 -16.72
CA LYS A 272 30.18 0.12 -15.45
C LYS A 272 28.67 -0.13 -15.26
N ILE A 273 27.93 -0.51 -16.31
CA ILE A 273 26.44 -0.59 -16.33
C ILE A 273 25.90 -2.01 -16.03
N LYS A 274 26.75 -3.05 -16.07
CA LYS A 274 26.37 -4.45 -16.25
C LYS A 274 25.92 -5.27 -15.00
N LYS A 275 25.54 -4.66 -13.86
CA LYS A 275 25.37 -5.39 -12.56
C LYS A 275 23.94 -5.43 -11.95
N GLY A 276 22.88 -5.90 -12.65
CA GLY A 276 21.52 -6.01 -12.02
C GLY A 276 20.58 -7.14 -12.52
N GLN A 277 20.01 -7.96 -11.60
CA GLN A 277 18.96 -9.01 -11.80
C GLN A 277 18.04 -9.21 -10.53
N SER A 278 16.81 -9.81 -10.66
CA SER A 278 15.63 -9.68 -9.74
C SER A 278 14.69 -10.94 -9.61
N ILE A 279 13.95 -11.12 -8.47
CA ILE A 279 12.96 -12.21 -8.16
C ILE A 279 11.86 -12.37 -9.19
N THR A 280 11.40 -11.26 -9.77
CA THR A 280 10.32 -11.24 -10.75
C THR A 280 10.65 -12.14 -11.96
N GLY A 281 11.93 -12.34 -12.26
CA GLY A 281 12.36 -13.25 -13.33
C GLY A 281 12.05 -14.73 -13.08
N SER A 282 12.04 -15.19 -11.82
CA SER A 282 11.78 -16.61 -11.50
C SER A 282 10.30 -16.94 -11.44
N ALA A 283 9.48 -16.06 -10.85
CA ALA A 283 8.03 -16.26 -10.76
C ALA A 283 7.37 -16.25 -12.16
N TRP A 284 7.73 -15.28 -13.01
CA TRP A 284 7.17 -15.18 -14.36
C TRP A 284 7.66 -16.28 -15.32
N ALA A 285 8.88 -16.81 -15.14
CA ALA A 285 9.36 -17.93 -15.95
C ALA A 285 8.59 -19.23 -15.69
N ILE A 286 8.13 -19.44 -14.46
CA ILE A 286 7.34 -20.63 -14.06
C ILE A 286 5.86 -20.43 -14.44
N LEU A 287 5.24 -19.30 -14.08
CA LEU A 287 3.83 -19.03 -14.38
C LEU A 287 3.54 -18.99 -15.89
N ALA A 288 4.49 -18.51 -16.70
CA ALA A 288 4.35 -18.48 -18.16
C ALA A 288 4.69 -19.82 -18.85
N GLY A 289 5.05 -20.87 -18.10
CA GLY A 289 5.42 -22.19 -18.64
C GLY A 289 6.72 -22.19 -19.47
N VAL A 290 7.58 -21.17 -19.29
CA VAL A 290 8.82 -21.00 -20.06
C VAL A 290 9.98 -21.79 -19.44
N ALA A 291 9.96 -22.03 -18.13
CA ALA A 291 10.92 -22.87 -17.43
C ALA A 291 10.48 -24.34 -17.45
N ASN A 292 11.41 -25.25 -17.79
CA ASN A 292 11.21 -26.68 -17.54
C ASN A 292 11.44 -27.02 -16.06
N ALA A 293 11.04 -28.22 -15.63
CA ALA A 293 11.12 -28.65 -14.22
C ALA A 293 12.51 -28.46 -13.59
N THR A 294 13.58 -28.76 -14.33
CA THR A 294 14.97 -28.58 -13.86
C THR A 294 15.32 -27.11 -13.66
N GLN A 295 14.86 -26.22 -14.54
CA GLN A 295 15.07 -24.78 -14.44
C GLN A 295 14.25 -24.14 -13.31
N ALA A 296 13.02 -24.63 -13.10
CA ALA A 296 12.18 -24.22 -11.97
C ALA A 296 12.86 -24.60 -10.64
N GLU A 297 13.28 -25.85 -10.48
CA GLU A 297 13.99 -26.34 -9.29
C GLU A 297 15.28 -25.55 -9.01
N SER A 298 16.09 -25.30 -10.04
CA SER A 298 17.32 -24.51 -9.90
C SER A 298 17.03 -23.07 -9.47
N SER A 299 15.96 -22.45 -10.01
CA SER A 299 15.54 -21.10 -9.64
C SER A 299 15.06 -21.04 -8.19
N LEU A 300 14.32 -22.05 -7.74
CA LEU A 300 13.83 -22.13 -6.35
C LEU A 300 14.98 -22.36 -5.36
N ALA A 301 15.96 -23.20 -5.70
CA ALA A 301 17.16 -23.39 -4.88
C ALA A 301 17.96 -22.07 -4.68
N ALA A 302 17.96 -21.20 -5.70
CA ALA A 302 18.64 -19.92 -5.66
C ALA A 302 17.97 -18.86 -4.76
N LEU A 303 16.70 -19.05 -4.34
CA LEU A 303 15.98 -18.12 -3.45
C LEU A 303 16.66 -17.95 -2.09
N SER A 304 17.45 -18.94 -1.65
CA SER A 304 18.25 -18.85 -0.43
C SER A 304 19.15 -17.61 -0.39
N SER A 305 19.67 -17.18 -1.55
CA SER A 305 20.50 -15.97 -1.68
C SER A 305 19.75 -14.66 -1.45
N LEU A 306 18.40 -14.70 -1.48
CA LEU A 306 17.52 -13.55 -1.31
C LEU A 306 16.83 -13.56 0.05
N ARG A 307 17.11 -14.57 0.87
CA ARG A 307 16.53 -14.72 2.20
C ARG A 307 16.93 -13.56 3.10
N LEU A 308 15.94 -12.95 3.74
CA LEU A 308 16.15 -11.95 4.79
C LEU A 308 15.08 -12.10 5.87
N GLY A 309 15.50 -12.42 7.11
CA GLY A 309 14.61 -12.44 8.27
C GLY A 309 13.54 -13.51 8.21
N ILE A 310 12.27 -13.16 7.97
CA ILE A 310 11.13 -14.09 7.79
C ILE A 310 10.67 -14.30 6.34
N GLY A 311 11.26 -13.61 5.35
CA GLY A 311 10.88 -13.77 3.95
C GLY A 311 12.02 -13.58 2.95
N TYR A 312 11.66 -13.16 1.73
CA TYR A 312 12.61 -12.93 0.65
C TYR A 312 12.62 -11.45 0.23
N LYS A 313 13.81 -10.91 0.00
CA LYS A 313 13.99 -9.59 -0.59
C LYS A 313 13.63 -9.64 -2.07
N THR A 314 12.94 -8.64 -2.60
CA THR A 314 12.54 -8.54 -4.01
C THR A 314 13.70 -8.73 -5.00
N THR A 315 14.91 -8.31 -4.65
CA THR A 315 16.10 -8.53 -5.49
C THR A 315 17.33 -8.67 -4.60
N SER A 316 18.44 -9.16 -5.17
CA SER A 316 19.73 -9.18 -4.49
C SER A 316 20.28 -7.78 -4.23
N SER A 317 19.84 -6.77 -5.00
CA SER A 317 20.25 -5.37 -4.86
C SER A 317 19.56 -4.63 -3.72
N VAL A 318 18.48 -5.19 -3.15
CA VAL A 318 17.86 -4.63 -1.95
C VAL A 318 18.80 -4.84 -0.76
N ALA A 319 19.03 -3.76 0.01
CA ALA A 319 19.92 -3.79 1.17
C ALA A 319 19.41 -4.75 2.27
N ASN A 320 20.35 -5.31 3.02
CA ASN A 320 20.06 -6.09 4.22
C ASN A 320 19.97 -5.13 5.42
N ALA A 321 18.77 -4.62 5.70
CA ALA A 321 18.50 -3.79 6.86
C ALA A 321 17.34 -4.37 7.67
N SER A 322 17.28 -4.07 8.96
CA SER A 322 16.14 -4.45 9.81
C SER A 322 14.84 -3.74 9.41
N SER A 323 14.93 -2.66 8.64
CA SER A 323 13.79 -1.92 8.07
C SER A 323 13.52 -2.26 6.60
N THR A 324 14.14 -3.31 6.06
CA THR A 324 13.90 -3.71 4.66
C THR A 324 12.48 -4.27 4.50
N ASN A 325 11.67 -3.62 3.66
CA ASN A 325 10.33 -4.11 3.34
C ASN A 325 10.39 -5.42 2.56
N LEU A 326 9.75 -6.45 3.11
CA LEU A 326 9.38 -7.69 2.47
C LEU A 326 7.95 -7.54 1.95
N ALA A 327 7.73 -7.83 0.66
CA ALA A 327 6.48 -7.52 -0.03
C ALA A 327 5.67 -8.80 -0.34
N PRO A 328 4.61 -9.11 0.43
CA PRO A 328 3.70 -10.23 0.18
C PRO A 328 3.12 -10.24 -1.24
N PHE A 329 2.93 -9.06 -1.84
CA PHE A 329 2.44 -8.92 -3.22
C PHE A 329 3.27 -9.74 -4.21
N LEU A 330 4.60 -9.57 -4.20
CA LEU A 330 5.47 -10.25 -5.16
C LEU A 330 5.69 -11.71 -4.78
N THR A 331 5.77 -12.01 -3.49
CA THR A 331 5.91 -13.39 -3.03
C THR A 331 4.62 -14.21 -3.18
N GLY A 332 3.47 -13.56 -3.36
CA GLY A 332 2.20 -14.22 -3.71
C GLY A 332 2.29 -14.97 -5.03
N PHE A 333 2.81 -14.31 -6.07
CA PHE A 333 3.08 -14.95 -7.36
C PHE A 333 4.12 -16.06 -7.26
N LEU A 334 5.12 -15.90 -6.39
CA LEU A 334 6.09 -16.95 -6.12
C LEU A 334 5.43 -18.18 -5.46
N LEU A 335 4.55 -17.96 -4.49
CA LEU A 335 3.81 -19.03 -3.82
C LEU A 335 2.96 -19.82 -4.83
N GLU A 336 2.19 -19.11 -5.66
CA GLU A 336 1.39 -19.69 -6.74
C GLU A 336 2.25 -20.53 -7.71
N ALA A 337 3.37 -19.97 -8.17
CA ALA A 337 4.31 -20.65 -9.05
C ALA A 337 4.86 -21.95 -8.43
N ILE A 338 5.24 -21.92 -7.14
CA ILE A 338 5.73 -23.11 -6.43
C ILE A 338 4.64 -24.17 -6.32
N MET A 339 3.39 -23.76 -6.05
CA MET A 339 2.26 -24.70 -5.93
C MET A 339 1.88 -25.31 -7.27
N GLN A 340 1.95 -24.53 -8.36
CA GLN A 340 1.78 -25.05 -9.72
C GLN A 340 2.84 -26.11 -10.04
N GLU A 341 4.10 -25.85 -9.73
CA GLU A 341 5.19 -26.79 -9.97
C GLU A 341 5.08 -28.04 -9.09
N SER A 342 4.73 -27.86 -7.81
CA SER A 342 4.46 -28.97 -6.87
C SER A 342 3.38 -29.89 -7.41
N ARG A 343 2.27 -29.32 -7.88
CA ARG A 343 1.13 -30.04 -8.45
C ARG A 343 1.49 -30.80 -9.74
N ASN A 344 2.41 -30.28 -10.53
CA ASN A 344 2.84 -30.89 -11.79
C ASN A 344 3.95 -31.93 -11.60
N SER A 345 4.57 -31.98 -10.42
CA SER A 345 5.68 -32.87 -10.13
C SER A 345 5.22 -34.23 -9.62
N PRO A 346 5.82 -35.34 -10.08
CA PRO A 346 5.47 -36.68 -9.60
C PRO A 346 6.05 -37.01 -8.21
N SER A 347 6.93 -36.15 -7.67
CA SER A 347 7.62 -36.35 -6.40
C SER A 347 7.81 -35.02 -5.67
N SER A 348 7.87 -35.05 -4.34
CA SER A 348 8.19 -33.87 -3.53
C SER A 348 9.62 -33.37 -3.76
N SER A 349 9.84 -32.08 -3.50
CA SER A 349 11.14 -31.41 -3.58
C SER A 349 11.41 -30.64 -2.30
N LYS A 350 12.59 -30.88 -1.72
CA LYS A 350 13.09 -30.13 -0.57
C LYS A 350 13.16 -28.62 -0.85
N ALA A 351 13.47 -28.21 -2.08
CA ALA A 351 13.52 -26.80 -2.44
C ALA A 351 12.12 -26.16 -2.37
N ARG A 352 11.10 -26.85 -2.90
CA ARG A 352 9.70 -26.40 -2.84
C ARG A 352 9.18 -26.37 -1.41
N THR A 353 9.34 -27.45 -0.65
CA THR A 353 8.92 -27.48 0.77
C THR A 353 9.59 -26.38 1.59
N THR A 354 10.88 -26.13 1.37
CA THR A 354 11.60 -25.05 2.07
C THR A 354 11.05 -23.67 1.70
N ALA A 355 10.82 -23.41 0.41
CA ALA A 355 10.30 -22.14 -0.05
C ALA A 355 8.85 -21.91 0.45
N ILE A 356 8.00 -22.94 0.39
CA ILE A 356 6.65 -22.92 0.97
C ILE A 356 6.72 -22.60 2.46
N GLY A 357 7.63 -23.23 3.22
CA GLY A 357 7.75 -22.98 4.66
C GLY A 357 8.22 -21.56 4.99
N VAL A 358 9.14 -20.97 4.22
CA VAL A 358 9.49 -19.55 4.40
C VAL A 358 8.30 -18.64 4.14
N LEU A 359 7.49 -18.96 3.13
CA LEU A 359 6.33 -18.17 2.77
C LEU A 359 5.20 -18.33 3.79
N LEU A 360 4.68 -19.54 3.97
CA LEU A 360 3.49 -19.79 4.78
C LEU A 360 3.80 -19.86 6.28
N ASP A 361 4.87 -20.54 6.68
CA ASP A 361 5.17 -20.77 8.10
C ASP A 361 5.95 -19.63 8.75
N GLN A 362 6.41 -18.63 7.97
CA GLN A 362 7.19 -17.49 8.48
C GLN A 362 6.61 -16.16 8.00
N LEU A 363 6.56 -15.88 6.69
CA LEU A 363 6.11 -14.59 6.17
C LEU A 363 4.63 -14.33 6.47
N TRP A 364 3.73 -15.20 6.03
CA TRP A 364 2.29 -15.06 6.29
C TRP A 364 1.92 -15.44 7.74
N ALA A 365 2.64 -16.39 8.34
CA ALA A 365 2.46 -16.73 9.75
C ALA A 365 2.66 -15.54 10.68
N ALA A 366 3.60 -14.65 10.37
CA ALA A 366 3.85 -13.42 11.14
C ALA A 366 2.59 -12.55 11.26
N MET A 367 1.70 -12.54 10.26
CA MET A 367 0.46 -11.76 10.27
C MET A 367 -0.59 -12.29 11.24
N VAL A 368 -0.51 -13.57 11.62
CA VAL A 368 -1.52 -14.25 12.48
C VAL A 368 -0.99 -14.65 13.86
N THR A 369 0.32 -14.67 14.06
CA THR A 369 0.97 -15.15 15.31
C THR A 369 1.43 -14.02 16.24
N GLN A 370 1.35 -12.77 15.82
CA GLN A 370 1.79 -11.61 16.60
C GLN A 370 0.60 -10.83 17.15
N ASN A 371 0.12 -11.19 18.34
CA ASN A 371 -1.07 -10.57 18.97
C ASN A 371 -1.00 -9.02 19.03
N GLU A 372 0.18 -8.46 19.25
CA GLU A 372 0.39 -7.01 19.27
C GLU A 372 0.00 -6.36 17.93
N TYR A 373 0.38 -6.97 16.81
CA TYR A 373 0.20 -6.43 15.47
C TYR A 373 -1.00 -7.02 14.72
N TYR A 374 -1.57 -8.13 15.20
CA TYR A 374 -2.69 -8.82 14.57
C TYR A 374 -3.87 -7.88 14.28
N THR A 375 -4.21 -7.75 12.99
CA THR A 375 -5.34 -6.94 12.52
C THR A 375 -6.51 -7.78 12.03
N GLY A 376 -6.33 -9.09 11.85
CA GLY A 376 -7.30 -9.97 11.20
C GLY A 376 -7.36 -9.81 9.68
N THR A 377 -6.46 -9.01 9.09
CA THR A 377 -6.34 -8.73 7.66
C THR A 377 -4.89 -8.89 7.19
N THR A 378 -4.66 -8.94 5.88
CA THR A 378 -3.31 -9.04 5.31
C THR A 378 -2.61 -7.69 5.28
N TRP A 379 -1.29 -7.67 5.46
CA TRP A 379 -0.49 -6.44 5.55
C TRP A 379 0.21 -6.08 4.24
N GLU A 380 0.44 -4.79 4.02
CA GLU A 380 1.08 -4.28 2.82
C GLU A 380 2.55 -4.72 2.72
N TYR A 381 3.30 -4.54 3.81
CA TYR A 381 4.71 -4.92 3.95
C TYR A 381 5.00 -5.53 5.32
N LEU A 382 6.06 -6.33 5.41
CA LEU A 382 6.65 -6.79 6.67
C LEU A 382 8.13 -6.44 6.73
N TYR A 383 8.66 -6.30 7.94
CA TYR A 383 10.09 -6.24 8.17
C TYR A 383 10.67 -7.64 8.39
N PRO A 384 12.01 -7.80 8.30
CA PRO A 384 12.67 -9.09 8.48
C PRO A 384 12.43 -9.75 9.84
N ASP A 385 12.10 -8.96 10.86
CA ASP A 385 11.84 -9.46 12.21
C ASP A 385 10.39 -9.93 12.43
N GLY A 386 9.51 -9.81 11.44
CA GLY A 386 8.10 -10.19 11.57
C GLY A 386 7.14 -9.03 11.69
N ARG A 387 7.60 -7.85 12.14
CA ARG A 387 6.69 -6.72 12.36
C ARG A 387 6.07 -6.25 11.04
N PRO A 388 4.85 -5.71 11.04
CA PRO A 388 4.33 -5.02 9.87
C PRO A 388 5.23 -3.83 9.54
N GLY A 389 5.20 -3.35 8.30
CA GLY A 389 5.70 -2.01 8.02
C GLY A 389 4.94 -0.99 8.88
N LEU A 390 5.67 -0.15 9.60
CA LEU A 390 5.12 0.84 10.53
C LEU A 390 5.19 2.26 9.96
N ASP A 391 5.70 2.40 8.74
CA ASP A 391 5.72 3.67 8.04
C ASP A 391 4.30 4.15 7.79
N PHE A 392 4.10 5.47 7.85
CA PHE A 392 2.82 6.16 7.82
C PHE A 392 1.85 5.77 6.69
N TYR A 393 2.41 5.35 5.55
CA TYR A 393 1.64 5.00 4.36
C TYR A 393 1.44 3.49 4.20
N THR A 394 1.96 2.68 5.12
CA THR A 394 1.85 1.23 5.05
C THR A 394 0.48 0.79 5.57
N SER A 395 -0.30 0.12 4.73
CA SER A 395 -1.59 -0.43 5.12
C SER A 395 -1.46 -1.75 5.88
N HIS A 396 -2.26 -1.92 6.92
CA HIS A 396 -2.40 -3.19 7.66
C HIS A 396 -3.67 -3.96 7.25
N ALA A 397 -4.35 -3.54 6.18
CA ALA A 397 -5.52 -4.19 5.60
C ALA A 397 -5.50 -4.11 4.06
N HIS A 398 -4.50 -4.74 3.44
CA HIS A 398 -4.22 -4.60 2.02
C HIS A 398 -4.44 -5.91 1.22
N PRO A 399 -5.43 -5.99 0.31
CA PRO A 399 -5.79 -7.23 -0.41
C PRO A 399 -4.67 -7.83 -1.27
N TRP A 400 -3.67 -7.03 -1.67
CA TRP A 400 -2.58 -7.50 -2.51
C TRP A 400 -1.72 -8.62 -1.88
N ALA A 401 -1.92 -8.88 -0.59
CA ALA A 401 -1.19 -9.84 0.22
C ALA A 401 -2.03 -11.09 0.49
N ALA A 402 -3.25 -11.16 -0.07
CA ALA A 402 -4.21 -12.24 0.10
C ALA A 402 -3.98 -13.44 -0.82
N ALA A 403 -2.79 -13.56 -1.42
CA ALA A 403 -2.48 -14.66 -2.33
C ALA A 403 -2.74 -16.06 -1.75
N PRO A 404 -2.43 -16.35 -0.46
CA PRO A 404 -2.75 -17.64 0.13
C PRO A 404 -4.24 -18.04 0.02
N THR A 405 -5.16 -17.08 -0.02
CA THR A 405 -6.60 -17.39 -0.12
C THR A 405 -6.95 -18.06 -1.44
N TYR A 406 -6.50 -17.51 -2.57
CA TYR A 406 -6.75 -18.13 -3.87
C TYR A 406 -5.82 -19.34 -4.07
N VAL A 407 -4.55 -19.26 -3.63
CA VAL A 407 -3.61 -20.39 -3.78
C VAL A 407 -4.09 -21.63 -3.04
N PHE A 408 -4.62 -21.51 -1.82
CA PHE A 408 -5.13 -22.69 -1.12
C PHE A 408 -6.42 -23.22 -1.73
N SER A 409 -7.28 -22.36 -2.26
CA SER A 409 -8.53 -22.80 -2.90
C SER A 409 -8.26 -23.51 -4.24
N GLU A 410 -7.31 -22.99 -5.00
CA GLU A 410 -7.02 -23.44 -6.36
C GLU A 410 -6.01 -24.59 -6.42
N TYR A 411 -4.96 -24.53 -5.59
CA TYR A 411 -3.87 -25.50 -5.66
C TYR A 411 -3.91 -26.49 -4.49
N VAL A 412 -4.06 -26.02 -3.25
CA VAL A 412 -4.03 -26.94 -2.10
C VAL A 412 -5.31 -27.78 -2.03
N LEU A 413 -6.48 -27.16 -2.10
CA LEU A 413 -7.75 -27.83 -2.26
C LEU A 413 -7.85 -28.43 -3.67
N GLY A 414 -7.37 -27.72 -4.69
CA GLY A 414 -7.18 -28.26 -6.04
C GLY A 414 -8.31 -27.99 -7.03
N VAL A 415 -9.20 -27.02 -6.79
CA VAL A 415 -10.34 -26.75 -7.67
C VAL A 415 -10.07 -25.51 -8.53
N GLN A 416 -9.99 -25.69 -9.85
CA GLN A 416 -9.78 -24.60 -10.81
C GLN A 416 -10.75 -24.69 -11.99
N ALA A 417 -11.14 -23.54 -12.54
CA ALA A 417 -11.89 -23.50 -13.79
C ALA A 417 -10.96 -23.82 -14.97
N THR A 418 -11.38 -24.73 -15.84
CA THR A 418 -10.72 -25.02 -17.12
C THR A 418 -11.42 -24.35 -18.29
N SER A 419 -12.69 -23.95 -18.10
CA SER A 419 -13.48 -23.19 -19.06
C SER A 419 -14.25 -22.04 -18.38
N ALA A 420 -14.69 -21.07 -19.18
CA ALA A 420 -15.34 -19.86 -18.70
C ALA A 420 -16.56 -20.16 -17.83
N GLY A 421 -16.69 -19.45 -16.71
CA GLY A 421 -17.84 -19.59 -15.81
C GLY A 421 -17.95 -20.95 -15.13
N PHE A 422 -16.84 -21.70 -14.99
CA PHE A 422 -16.80 -23.04 -14.39
C PHE A 422 -17.70 -24.07 -15.11
N SER A 423 -17.97 -23.87 -16.41
CA SER A 423 -18.67 -24.89 -17.21
C SER A 423 -17.90 -26.21 -17.22
N GLU A 424 -16.57 -26.12 -17.22
CA GLU A 424 -15.65 -27.21 -16.97
C GLU A 424 -14.67 -26.80 -15.86
N TRP A 425 -14.27 -27.77 -15.04
CA TRP A 425 -13.36 -27.58 -13.93
C TRP A 425 -12.50 -28.83 -13.69
N GLU A 426 -11.38 -28.66 -13.01
CA GLU A 426 -10.52 -29.78 -12.58
C GLU A 426 -10.47 -29.90 -11.06
N PHE A 427 -10.26 -31.13 -10.56
CA PHE A 427 -9.91 -31.39 -9.17
C PHE A 427 -8.52 -32.04 -9.06
N ARG A 428 -7.50 -31.18 -8.93
CA ARG A 428 -6.08 -31.57 -8.91
C ARG A 428 -5.31 -30.95 -7.73
N PRO A 429 -5.44 -31.50 -6.51
CA PRO A 429 -4.78 -30.98 -5.31
C PRO A 429 -3.25 -31.15 -5.31
N ALA A 430 -2.53 -30.13 -4.84
CA ALA A 430 -1.08 -30.10 -4.61
C ALA A 430 -0.75 -30.62 -3.20
N MET A 431 -0.57 -31.93 -3.06
CA MET A 431 -0.43 -32.59 -1.75
C MET A 431 1.03 -32.78 -1.29
N LEU A 432 1.99 -32.87 -2.22
CA LEU A 432 3.30 -33.47 -1.93
C LEU A 432 4.28 -32.56 -1.19
N ASP A 433 4.22 -31.25 -1.42
CA ASP A 433 5.17 -30.29 -0.84
C ASP A 433 4.57 -29.42 0.26
N VAL A 434 3.25 -29.54 0.48
CA VAL A 434 2.50 -28.81 1.50
C VAL A 434 2.33 -29.72 2.71
N ASN A 435 2.73 -29.26 3.89
CA ASN A 435 2.72 -30.06 5.11
C ASN A 435 1.31 -30.18 5.71
N LEU A 436 0.42 -30.92 5.03
CA LEU A 436 -0.98 -31.13 5.39
C LEU A 436 -1.36 -32.60 5.25
N SER A 437 -2.17 -33.11 6.18
CA SER A 437 -2.73 -34.46 6.11
C SER A 437 -4.14 -34.50 5.53
N TRP A 438 -4.85 -33.37 5.52
CA TRP A 438 -6.14 -33.23 4.85
C TRP A 438 -6.43 -31.76 4.54
N ALA A 439 -7.26 -31.54 3.52
CA ALA A 439 -7.91 -30.26 3.25
C ALA A 439 -9.34 -30.48 2.75
N ARG A 440 -10.23 -29.53 3.06
CA ARG A 440 -11.62 -29.50 2.58
C ARG A 440 -12.07 -28.07 2.35
N GLY A 441 -13.05 -27.90 1.48
CA GLY A 441 -13.54 -26.58 1.16
C GLY A 441 -14.67 -26.57 0.16
N ARG A 442 -15.09 -25.36 -0.19
CA ARG A 442 -16.05 -25.09 -1.25
C ARG A 442 -15.60 -23.90 -2.07
N VAL A 443 -15.69 -24.04 -3.40
CA VAL A 443 -15.42 -22.97 -4.36
C VAL A 443 -16.76 -22.49 -4.92
N PRO A 444 -17.13 -21.21 -4.75
CA PRO A 444 -18.38 -20.69 -5.26
C PRO A 444 -18.27 -20.52 -6.78
N THR A 445 -19.27 -21.01 -7.52
CA THR A 445 -19.37 -20.85 -8.98
C THR A 445 -20.75 -20.32 -9.36
N PRO A 446 -20.95 -19.80 -10.59
CA PRO A 446 -22.26 -19.30 -11.02
C PRO A 446 -23.40 -20.34 -10.93
N GLN A 447 -23.10 -21.63 -11.08
CA GLN A 447 -24.07 -22.74 -11.10
C GLN A 447 -24.26 -23.38 -9.72
N GLY A 448 -23.51 -22.93 -8.71
CA GLY A 448 -23.51 -23.48 -7.36
C GLY A 448 -22.10 -23.82 -6.85
N PRO A 449 -21.94 -24.19 -5.58
CA PRO A 449 -20.61 -24.46 -5.04
C PRO A 449 -20.07 -25.83 -5.50
N ILE A 450 -18.78 -25.89 -5.84
CA ILE A 450 -18.02 -27.15 -5.92
C ILE A 450 -17.49 -27.45 -4.52
N GLN A 451 -17.89 -28.58 -3.94
CA GLN A 451 -17.39 -29.04 -2.64
C GLN A 451 -16.30 -30.08 -2.86
N ALA A 452 -15.14 -29.89 -2.24
CA ALA A 452 -14.00 -30.78 -2.41
C ALA A 452 -13.33 -31.10 -1.08
N SER A 453 -12.74 -32.28 -0.98
CA SER A 453 -11.90 -32.67 0.14
C SER A 453 -10.93 -33.78 -0.24
N TRP A 454 -9.78 -33.79 0.41
CA TRP A 454 -8.84 -34.90 0.35
C TRP A 454 -8.23 -35.20 1.71
N GLN A 455 -7.81 -36.44 1.90
CA GLN A 455 -7.12 -36.91 3.11
C GLN A 455 -6.04 -37.93 2.75
N LEU A 456 -4.85 -37.74 3.30
CA LEU A 456 -3.75 -38.70 3.23
C LEU A 456 -3.94 -39.76 4.32
N ASN A 457 -3.87 -41.02 3.91
CA ASN A 457 -3.71 -42.17 4.79
C ASN A 457 -2.29 -42.74 4.60
N GLU A 458 -1.90 -43.74 5.38
CA GLU A 458 -0.53 -44.29 5.36
C GLU A 458 -0.06 -44.74 3.96
N THR A 459 -0.97 -45.26 3.13
CA THR A 459 -0.65 -45.82 1.80
C THR A 459 -1.62 -45.39 0.70
N SER A 460 -2.60 -44.55 1.01
CA SER A 460 -3.65 -44.15 0.06
C SER A 460 -4.06 -42.70 0.25
N VAL A 461 -4.68 -42.14 -0.79
CA VAL A 461 -5.32 -40.84 -0.75
C VAL A 461 -6.83 -41.04 -0.92
N GLN A 462 -7.60 -40.47 -0.01
CA GLN A 462 -9.05 -40.36 -0.18
C GLN A 462 -9.37 -39.03 -0.84
N LEU A 463 -10.11 -39.07 -1.94
CA LEU A 463 -10.57 -37.91 -2.70
C LEU A 463 -12.10 -37.88 -2.70
N SER A 464 -12.70 -36.70 -2.51
CA SER A 464 -14.14 -36.50 -2.65
C SER A 464 -14.39 -35.13 -3.26
N VAL A 465 -15.17 -35.09 -4.34
CA VAL A 465 -15.58 -33.83 -4.99
C VAL A 465 -17.03 -33.93 -5.48
N CYS A 466 -17.76 -32.84 -5.36
CA CYS A 466 -19.16 -32.72 -5.78
C CYS A 466 -19.36 -31.35 -6.44
N GLY A 467 -19.61 -31.35 -7.75
CA GLY A 467 -19.93 -30.15 -8.53
C GLY A 467 -21.44 -29.94 -8.70
N PRO A 468 -21.87 -28.71 -9.01
CA PRO A 468 -23.27 -28.42 -9.32
C PRO A 468 -23.71 -29.04 -10.65
N SER A 469 -25.02 -29.32 -10.78
CA SER A 469 -25.60 -29.80 -12.04
C SER A 469 -25.31 -28.85 -13.20
N GLY A 470 -25.02 -29.40 -14.38
CA GLY A 470 -24.72 -28.60 -15.57
C GLY A 470 -23.27 -28.12 -15.68
N THR A 471 -22.37 -28.68 -14.88
CA THR A 471 -20.91 -28.50 -15.03
C THR A 471 -20.21 -29.85 -15.17
N GLU A 472 -19.01 -29.87 -15.74
CA GLU A 472 -18.20 -31.07 -15.94
C GLU A 472 -16.87 -30.96 -15.16
N GLY A 473 -16.56 -31.99 -14.36
CA GLY A 473 -15.33 -32.06 -13.56
C GLY A 473 -14.38 -33.13 -14.09
N VAL A 474 -13.09 -32.79 -14.23
CA VAL A 474 -12.01 -33.68 -14.70
C VAL A 474 -11.03 -34.04 -13.60
#